data_AF-A0A9D5H5F2-F1
#
_entry.id   AF-A0A9D5H5F2-F1
#
_cell.length_a   1.000
_cell.length_b   1.000
_cell.length_c   1.000
_cell.angle_alpha   90.00
_cell.angle_beta   90.00
_cell.angle_gamma   90.00
#
_symmetry.space_group_name_H-M   'P 1'
#
loop_
_entity.id
_entity.type
_entity.pdbx_description
1 polymer ?
#
loop_
_entity_poly.entity_id
_entity_poly.type
_entity_poly.pdbx_seq_one_letter_code
_entity_poly.pdbx_strand_id
1 'polypeptide(L)'
;MVEGTWATRRGSNPRLDPVIDIPATPPGDARPSSKTSFLSLVIPTTTISSSPTLTTAAIIASWYFSNIGVLLLNKYLLSIHGYRFPIFLTMLHMLACAFYSAVFVHWFRIVPPQPLSSRRQIFKIALLSAIFCFSVVCGNTSLRYLPVSFNQAIGATTPFFTAVFALLITCRRESAAVYLSLLPVVLGIVVASNSEPLFHAFGFLVCLGSTAGRALKSVVQGLLLTSDAEKLNSMNLLMYMAPMAAAMLLPITVWMEGDIAGLTVEKVRDDHRLGLLLLGNATVAYLVNLTNFLVTKHTSALTLQVLGNAKAAVAAVVSVLIFRNPDYWDWSWDELVSFDLPAIFEYVYSHTSQQKFHYVGHSLGSLIAFALFCQNNLWVKMVRSAVMLSPIAYVNQVRSALVRGAAGTFTAEAFYWLGIKEFIPGGKDVLNLLKKICKEHGVNCSDLLTSFTGKNCCLKASSIHVFAEFEPQPTSTKLMIHISQMMRSGTIVKYDYNDYKKNMEHYGQPTPPAYNLSAIPFNLPLFFIYGGHDWLSDISDIEHLLHELRFHSRGKLKLHLQQEYSHVDFIMGFNAKEKIYERVLEFISHP
;
A
#
# COMPACT_ATOMS: atom_id res chain seq x y z
N MET A 1 -10.91 -42.90 47.14
CA MET A 1 -12.02 -43.85 47.37
C MET A 1 -13.28 -43.15 46.88
N VAL A 2 -13.96 -43.48 45.79
CA VAL A 2 -14.15 -44.73 45.01
C VAL A 2 -14.49 -44.26 43.57
N GLU A 3 -13.67 -44.58 42.56
CA GLU A 3 -13.96 -45.52 41.45
C GLU A 3 -15.38 -45.46 40.84
N GLY A 4 -15.51 -45.02 39.58
CA GLY A 4 -15.85 -45.91 38.45
C GLY A 4 -17.20 -45.45 37.86
N THR A 5 -17.53 -45.50 36.57
CA THR A 5 -17.12 -46.37 35.47
C THR A 5 -17.53 -45.77 34.12
N TRP A 6 -16.97 -46.37 33.06
CA TRP A 6 -16.96 -45.99 31.67
C TRP A 6 -18.22 -46.38 30.84
N ALA A 7 -18.44 -45.61 29.77
CA ALA A 7 -18.73 -46.04 28.38
C ALA A 7 -20.08 -46.64 27.92
N THR A 8 -20.67 -45.91 26.96
CA THR A 8 -21.24 -46.34 25.65
C THR A 8 -22.59 -47.07 25.53
N ARG A 9 -23.53 -46.48 24.76
CA ARG A 9 -23.98 -46.98 23.43
C ARG A 9 -25.06 -46.12 22.73
N ARG A 10 -24.78 -45.85 21.44
CA ARG A 10 -25.65 -45.79 20.24
C ARG A 10 -27.10 -45.28 20.35
N GLY A 11 -27.34 -44.20 19.61
CA GLY A 11 -28.16 -44.27 18.39
C GLY A 11 -29.67 -44.19 18.55
N SER A 12 -30.23 -42.99 18.39
CA SER A 12 -31.53 -42.78 17.77
C SER A 12 -31.66 -41.28 17.45
N ASN A 13 -31.84 -40.96 16.17
CA ASN A 13 -32.39 -39.67 15.75
C ASN A 13 -33.88 -39.64 16.12
N PRO A 14 -34.39 -38.54 16.68
CA PRO A 14 -35.72 -38.10 16.29
C PRO A 14 -35.73 -36.62 15.91
N ARG A 15 -36.14 -36.39 14.65
CA ARG A 15 -37.08 -35.38 14.15
C ARG A 15 -37.03 -33.97 14.76
N LEU A 16 -36.72 -33.02 13.88
CA LEU A 16 -36.94 -31.59 14.01
C LEU A 16 -38.42 -31.27 14.26
N ASP A 17 -38.69 -30.55 15.34
CA ASP A 17 -39.92 -29.78 15.54
C ASP A 17 -39.77 -28.36 14.97
N PRO A 18 -40.88 -27.72 14.55
CA PRO A 18 -40.86 -26.48 13.77
C PRO A 18 -40.48 -25.25 14.61
N VAL A 19 -39.76 -24.34 13.96
CA VAL A 19 -39.38 -23.02 14.45
C VAL A 19 -40.63 -22.24 14.85
N ILE A 20 -40.67 -21.79 16.10
CA ILE A 20 -41.65 -20.82 16.59
C ILE A 20 -41.34 -19.47 15.93
N ASP A 21 -42.21 -19.04 15.02
CA ASP A 21 -42.21 -17.68 14.49
C ASP A 21 -42.58 -16.68 15.60
N ILE A 22 -41.64 -15.78 15.91
CA ILE A 22 -41.88 -14.63 16.79
C ILE A 22 -42.45 -13.50 15.90
N PRO A 23 -43.62 -12.92 16.21
CA PRO A 23 -44.20 -11.85 15.39
C PRO A 23 -43.39 -10.56 15.51
N ALA A 24 -43.30 -9.82 14.40
CA ALA A 24 -42.69 -8.51 14.35
C ALA A 24 -43.45 -7.50 15.24
N THR A 25 -42.70 -6.69 15.97
CA THR A 25 -43.20 -5.60 16.82
C THR A 25 -43.94 -4.56 15.95
N PRO A 26 -45.12 -4.05 16.33
CA PRO A 26 -45.84 -3.07 15.52
C PRO A 26 -45.08 -1.73 15.48
N PRO A 27 -45.09 -1.00 14.34
CA PRO A 27 -44.62 0.38 14.33
C PRO A 27 -45.61 1.25 15.09
N GLY A 28 -45.12 2.01 16.07
CA GLY A 28 -45.92 2.95 16.86
C GLY A 28 -46.57 4.02 15.98
N ASP A 29 -47.82 4.34 16.32
CA ASP A 29 -48.73 5.24 15.61
C ASP A 29 -48.12 6.60 15.24
N ALA A 30 -48.12 6.90 13.94
CA ALA A 30 -47.93 8.25 13.42
C ALA A 30 -49.30 8.93 13.24
N ARG A 31 -49.59 9.97 14.04
CA ARG A 31 -50.65 10.94 13.71
C ARG A 31 -50.16 11.86 12.59
N PRO A 32 -50.98 12.18 11.57
CA PRO A 32 -50.56 12.98 10.44
C PRO A 32 -50.56 14.46 10.83
N SER A 33 -49.42 15.14 10.72
CA SER A 33 -49.39 16.60 10.59
C SER A 33 -48.83 16.94 9.21
N SER A 34 -49.71 17.44 8.36
CA SER A 34 -49.38 17.96 7.04
C SER A 34 -48.56 19.24 7.19
N LYS A 35 -47.33 19.22 6.65
CA LYS A 35 -46.61 20.40 6.13
C LYS A 35 -45.39 19.93 5.34
N THR A 36 -45.46 20.16 4.04
CA THR A 36 -44.49 19.88 3.00
C THR A 36 -43.12 20.45 3.36
N SER A 37 -42.11 19.58 3.49
CA SER A 37 -40.71 19.94 3.69
C SER A 37 -40.00 20.11 2.35
N PHE A 38 -39.09 21.08 2.26
CA PHE A 38 -38.22 21.39 1.11
C PHE A 38 -37.43 20.18 0.58
N LEU A 39 -37.29 19.10 1.37
CA LEU A 39 -36.74 17.81 0.93
C LEU A 39 -37.48 17.18 -0.28
N SER A 40 -38.74 17.55 -0.50
CA SER A 40 -39.54 17.08 -1.64
C SER A 40 -39.18 17.73 -2.98
N LEU A 41 -38.34 18.77 -2.99
CA LEU A 41 -37.93 19.49 -4.21
C LEU A 41 -36.60 18.99 -4.80
N VAL A 42 -35.78 18.29 -4.00
CA VAL A 42 -34.40 17.89 -4.37
C VAL A 42 -34.28 16.39 -4.65
N ILE A 43 -35.25 15.60 -4.18
CA ILE A 43 -35.31 14.14 -4.39
C ILE A 43 -36.65 13.86 -5.07
N PRO A 44 -36.69 13.30 -6.30
CA PRO A 44 -37.94 12.85 -6.89
C PRO A 44 -38.54 11.81 -5.95
N THR A 45 -39.69 12.11 -5.36
CA THR A 45 -40.48 11.15 -4.59
C THR A 45 -41.12 10.14 -5.54
N THR A 46 -40.32 9.21 -6.06
CA THR A 46 -40.81 7.85 -6.25
C THR A 46 -40.70 7.18 -4.89
N THR A 47 -41.84 6.78 -4.34
CA THR A 47 -41.93 5.95 -3.13
C THR A 47 -41.32 4.59 -3.42
N ILE A 48 -39.99 4.51 -3.41
CA ILE A 48 -39.29 3.24 -3.29
C ILE A 48 -39.27 2.96 -1.79
N SER A 49 -40.05 1.96 -1.36
CA SER A 49 -39.87 1.31 -0.06
C SER A 49 -38.46 0.71 -0.04
N SER A 50 -37.45 1.51 0.28
CA SER A 50 -36.06 1.08 0.31
C SER A 50 -35.89 0.08 1.45
N SER A 51 -35.43 -1.14 1.12
CA SER A 51 -35.10 -2.15 2.12
C SER A 51 -34.18 -1.57 3.21
N PRO A 52 -34.36 -1.90 4.50
CA PRO A 52 -33.48 -1.44 5.58
C PRO A 52 -31.99 -1.77 5.35
N THR A 53 -31.71 -2.83 4.59
CA THR A 53 -30.35 -3.18 4.16
C THR A 53 -29.77 -2.18 3.14
N LEU A 54 -30.56 -1.72 2.18
CA LEU A 54 -30.15 -0.75 1.17
C LEU A 54 -29.88 0.63 1.79
N THR A 55 -30.73 1.04 2.74
CA THR A 55 -30.53 2.28 3.50
C THR A 55 -29.24 2.24 4.31
N THR A 56 -28.96 1.11 4.98
CA THR A 56 -27.72 0.92 5.75
C THR A 56 -26.49 0.92 4.84
N ALA A 57 -26.56 0.26 3.69
CA ALA A 57 -25.47 0.24 2.70
C ALA A 57 -25.17 1.65 2.14
N ALA A 58 -26.21 2.44 1.83
CA ALA A 58 -26.06 3.81 1.35
C ALA A 58 -25.40 4.72 2.40
N ILE A 59 -25.76 4.57 3.67
CA ILE A 59 -25.15 5.31 4.78
C ILE A 59 -23.67 4.95 4.92
N ILE A 60 -23.30 3.66 4.83
CA ILE A 60 -21.91 3.20 4.88
C ILE A 60 -21.12 3.75 3.68
N ALA A 61 -21.68 3.70 2.48
CA ALA A 61 -21.04 4.23 1.27
C ALA A 61 -20.78 5.75 1.38
N SER A 62 -21.77 6.50 1.87
CA SER A 62 -21.63 7.95 2.14
C SER A 62 -20.56 8.25 3.19
N TRP A 63 -20.48 7.42 4.24
CA TRP A 63 -19.43 7.52 5.24
C TRP A 63 -18.03 7.26 4.66
N TYR A 64 -17.85 6.21 3.84
CA TYR A 64 -16.58 5.97 3.17
C TYR A 64 -16.19 7.11 2.23
N PHE A 65 -17.12 7.58 1.40
CA PHE A 65 -16.87 8.67 0.46
C PHE A 65 -16.41 9.95 1.19
N SER A 66 -17.14 10.38 2.20
CA SER A 66 -16.78 11.56 2.99
C SER A 66 -15.46 11.37 3.76
N ASN A 67 -15.22 10.17 4.31
CA ASN A 67 -14.00 9.87 5.09
C ASN A 67 -12.75 9.81 4.21
N ILE A 68 -12.84 9.26 3.00
CA ILE A 68 -11.77 9.30 2.00
C ILE A 68 -11.54 10.74 1.54
N GLY A 69 -12.61 11.50 1.27
CA GLY A 69 -12.53 12.91 0.88
C GLY A 69 -11.78 13.77 1.91
N VAL A 70 -12.14 13.68 3.19
CA VAL A 70 -11.44 14.44 4.24
C VAL A 70 -9.99 14.00 4.39
N LEU A 71 -9.70 12.70 4.22
CA LEU A 71 -8.34 12.16 4.31
C LEU A 71 -7.43 12.73 3.21
N LEU A 72 -7.93 12.76 1.96
CA LEU A 72 -7.18 13.31 0.82
C LEU A 72 -6.93 14.82 1.00
N LEU A 73 -7.96 15.57 1.40
CA LEU A 73 -7.84 17.01 1.66
C LEU A 73 -6.90 17.30 2.84
N ASN A 74 -6.95 16.52 3.92
CA ASN A 74 -6.01 16.63 5.03
C ASN A 74 -4.58 16.35 4.57
N LYS A 75 -4.36 15.30 3.77
CA LYS A 75 -3.03 14.98 3.21
C LYS A 75 -2.51 16.14 2.35
N TYR A 76 -3.35 16.70 1.48
CA TYR A 76 -2.97 17.82 0.63
C TYR A 76 -2.60 19.06 1.46
N LEU A 77 -3.44 19.45 2.42
CA LEU A 77 -3.20 20.62 3.28
C LEU A 77 -1.93 20.45 4.14
N LEU A 78 -1.79 19.32 4.84
CA LEU A 78 -0.71 19.10 5.80
C LEU A 78 0.64 18.80 5.13
N SER A 79 0.63 18.09 4.01
CA SER A 79 1.85 17.56 3.37
C SER A 79 2.31 18.35 2.15
N ILE A 80 1.38 18.78 1.29
CA ILE A 80 1.69 19.39 -0.01
C ILE A 80 1.67 20.91 0.08
N HIS A 81 0.59 21.48 0.66
CA HIS A 81 0.48 22.94 0.85
C HIS A 81 1.35 23.45 2.01
N GLY A 82 1.67 22.59 2.97
CA GLY A 82 2.57 22.90 4.10
C GLY A 82 1.88 23.50 5.32
N TYR A 83 0.55 23.37 5.43
CA TYR A 83 -0.24 23.80 6.58
C TYR A 83 -0.15 22.77 7.72
N ARG A 84 0.94 22.75 8.49
CA ARG A 84 1.27 21.67 9.45
C ARG A 84 0.62 21.84 10.85
N PHE A 85 -0.69 22.09 10.90
CA PHE A 85 -1.43 22.34 12.16
C PHE A 85 -2.64 21.40 12.33
N PRO A 86 -2.44 20.09 12.58
CA PRO A 86 -3.50 19.09 12.58
C PRO A 86 -4.50 19.21 13.74
N ILE A 87 -4.09 19.69 14.93
CA ILE A 87 -5.00 19.83 16.08
C ILE A 87 -5.89 21.06 15.85
N PHE A 88 -5.32 22.17 15.39
CA PHE A 88 -6.06 23.37 15.01
C PHE A 88 -7.02 23.09 13.84
N LEU A 89 -6.60 22.31 12.84
CA LEU A 89 -7.48 21.88 11.75
C LEU A 89 -8.69 21.08 12.29
N THR A 90 -8.48 20.20 13.27
CA THR A 90 -9.58 19.46 13.91
C THR A 90 -10.50 20.39 14.72
N MET A 91 -9.96 21.43 15.36
CA MET A 91 -10.76 22.45 16.02
C MET A 91 -11.65 23.20 15.02
N LEU A 92 -11.13 23.60 13.86
CA LEU A 92 -11.92 24.20 12.78
C LEU A 92 -13.03 23.26 12.28
N HIS A 93 -12.76 21.96 12.18
CA HIS A 93 -13.79 20.97 11.85
C HIS A 93 -14.92 20.96 12.88
N MET A 94 -14.59 21.00 14.17
CA MET A 94 -15.61 21.01 15.23
C MET A 94 -16.43 22.31 15.22
N LEU A 95 -15.81 23.46 14.94
CA LEU A 95 -16.54 24.72 14.77
C LEU A 95 -17.49 24.67 13.57
N ALA A 96 -17.04 24.14 12.43
CA ALA A 96 -17.89 23.95 11.25
C ALA A 96 -19.02 22.95 11.52
N CYS A 97 -18.75 21.86 12.23
CA CYS A 97 -19.76 20.90 12.65
C CYS A 97 -20.84 21.55 13.53
N ALA A 98 -20.46 22.42 14.46
CA ALA A 98 -21.38 23.15 15.31
C ALA A 98 -22.26 24.10 14.47
N PHE A 99 -21.62 24.89 13.59
CA PHE A 99 -22.30 25.84 12.72
C PHE A 99 -23.31 25.16 11.77
N TYR A 100 -22.86 24.16 10.99
CA TYR A 100 -23.72 23.47 10.04
C TYR A 100 -24.86 22.73 10.74
N SER A 101 -24.59 22.06 11.87
CA SER A 101 -25.66 21.39 12.62
C SER A 101 -26.70 22.38 13.12
N ALA A 102 -26.30 23.54 13.64
CA ALA A 102 -27.23 24.58 14.09
C ALA A 102 -28.07 25.14 12.93
N VAL A 103 -27.45 25.40 11.77
CA VAL A 103 -28.14 25.88 10.56
C VAL A 103 -29.18 24.86 10.09
N PHE A 104 -28.82 23.58 9.99
CA PHE A 104 -29.76 22.56 9.51
C PHE A 104 -30.90 22.24 10.50
N VAL A 105 -30.65 22.34 11.81
CA VAL A 105 -31.65 22.08 12.85
C VAL A 105 -32.59 23.28 13.04
N HIS A 106 -32.06 24.50 13.17
CA HIS A 106 -32.85 25.67 13.51
C HIS A 106 -33.44 26.38 12.29
N TRP A 107 -32.68 26.48 11.20
CA TRP A 107 -33.07 27.24 10.01
C TRP A 107 -33.83 26.36 9.02
N PHE A 108 -33.22 25.28 8.57
CA PHE A 108 -33.83 24.37 7.60
C PHE A 108 -34.83 23.38 8.22
N ARG A 109 -34.83 23.24 9.56
CA ARG A 109 -35.72 22.35 10.32
C ARG A 109 -35.79 20.93 9.76
N ILE A 110 -34.64 20.41 9.29
CA ILE A 110 -34.55 19.04 8.75
C ILE A 110 -34.88 18.01 9.85
N VAL A 111 -34.51 18.33 11.09
CA VAL A 111 -34.76 17.51 12.28
C VAL A 111 -35.36 18.41 13.37
N PRO A 112 -36.34 17.95 14.17
CA PRO A 112 -36.86 18.74 15.27
C PRO A 112 -35.76 19.06 16.30
N PRO A 113 -35.67 20.30 16.79
CA PRO A 113 -34.74 20.67 17.86
C PRO A 113 -35.10 19.90 19.13
N GLN A 114 -34.12 19.24 19.74
CA GLN A 114 -34.30 18.46 20.97
C GLN A 114 -33.57 19.14 22.13
N PRO A 115 -34.28 19.73 23.10
CA PRO A 115 -33.65 20.33 24.27
C PRO A 115 -33.02 19.24 25.15
N LEU A 116 -31.96 19.61 25.88
CA LEU A 116 -31.29 18.71 26.82
C LEU A 116 -32.15 18.54 28.07
N SER A 117 -32.56 17.31 28.36
CA SER A 117 -33.57 17.01 29.39
C SER A 117 -32.99 16.92 30.80
N SER A 118 -31.68 16.65 30.95
CA SER A 118 -31.06 16.39 32.27
C SER A 118 -29.59 16.78 32.35
N ARG A 119 -29.14 17.18 33.55
CA ARG A 119 -27.70 17.39 33.87
C ARG A 119 -26.86 16.14 33.60
N ARG A 120 -27.43 14.94 33.75
CA ARG A 120 -26.73 13.68 33.42
C ARG A 120 -26.45 13.55 31.93
N GLN A 121 -27.38 14.00 31.08
CA GLN A 121 -27.23 13.97 29.63
C GLN A 121 -26.14 14.97 29.18
N ILE A 122 -26.13 16.18 29.75
CA ILE A 122 -25.08 17.17 29.52
C ILE A 122 -23.70 16.60 29.92
N PHE A 123 -23.60 15.98 31.10
CA PHE A 123 -22.35 15.36 31.57
C PHE A 123 -21.85 14.27 30.62
N LYS A 124 -22.75 13.41 30.10
CA LYS A 124 -22.38 12.37 29.12
C LYS A 124 -21.88 12.95 27.80
N ILE A 125 -22.49 14.04 27.32
CA ILE A 125 -22.04 14.75 26.10
C ILE A 125 -20.69 15.42 26.35
N ALA A 126 -20.48 16.01 27.53
CA ALA A 126 -19.20 16.57 27.94
C ALA A 126 -18.10 15.51 27.97
N LEU A 127 -18.38 14.36 28.56
CA LEU A 127 -17.49 13.21 28.62
C LEU A 127 -17.17 12.69 27.21
N LEU A 128 -18.17 12.55 26.35
CA LEU A 128 -17.97 12.15 24.95
C LEU A 128 -17.03 13.12 24.21
N SER A 129 -17.20 14.42 24.43
CA SER A 129 -16.36 15.48 23.85
C SER A 129 -14.92 15.39 24.37
N ALA A 130 -14.74 15.17 25.68
CA ALA A 130 -13.42 15.02 26.29
C ALA A 130 -12.67 13.78 25.78
N ILE A 131 -13.37 12.63 25.69
CA ILE A 131 -12.79 11.38 25.15
C ILE A 131 -12.39 11.56 23.68
N PHE A 132 -13.23 12.24 22.89
CA PHE A 132 -12.91 12.58 21.50
C PHE A 132 -11.62 13.42 21.42
N CYS A 133 -11.53 14.52 22.18
CA CYS A 133 -10.35 15.39 22.19
C CYS A 133 -9.09 14.63 22.62
N PHE A 134 -9.17 13.85 23.69
CA PHE A 134 -8.08 12.99 24.14
C PHE A 134 -7.61 12.05 23.02
N SER A 135 -8.53 11.36 22.36
CA SER A 135 -8.20 10.43 21.29
C SER A 135 -7.50 11.10 20.10
N VAL A 136 -7.93 12.32 19.73
CA VAL A 136 -7.34 13.13 18.65
C VAL A 136 -5.93 13.58 19.02
N VAL A 137 -5.75 14.14 20.22
CA VAL A 137 -4.46 14.71 20.67
C VAL A 137 -3.43 13.59 20.82
N CYS A 138 -3.78 12.50 21.50
CA CYS A 138 -2.89 11.34 21.62
C CYS A 138 -2.56 10.73 20.25
N GLY A 139 -3.55 10.62 19.35
CA GLY A 139 -3.33 10.05 18.02
C GLY A 139 -2.39 10.88 17.14
N ASN A 140 -2.46 12.21 17.24
CA ASN A 140 -1.52 13.09 16.54
C ASN A 140 -0.15 13.10 17.20
N THR A 141 -0.11 13.00 18.53
CA THR A 141 1.15 12.95 19.29
C THR A 141 1.93 11.67 18.99
N SER A 142 1.25 10.52 18.89
CA SER A 142 1.92 9.24 18.60
C SER A 142 2.58 9.21 17.22
N LEU A 143 2.06 9.96 16.24
CA LEU A 143 2.67 10.09 14.90
C LEU A 143 4.03 10.81 14.92
N ARG A 144 4.37 11.51 16.00
CA ARG A 144 5.70 12.12 16.17
C ARG A 144 6.77 11.11 16.59
N TYR A 145 6.36 9.98 17.19
CA TYR A 145 7.26 8.99 17.79
C TYR A 145 7.25 7.66 17.05
N LEU A 146 6.18 7.35 16.31
CA LEU A 146 6.01 6.06 15.64
C LEU A 146 5.72 6.25 14.15
N PRO A 147 6.23 5.35 13.28
CA PRO A 147 5.88 5.33 11.87
C PRO A 147 4.36 5.27 11.65
N VAL A 148 3.89 5.86 10.55
CA VAL A 148 2.47 5.91 10.20
C VAL A 148 1.88 4.50 10.06
N SER A 149 2.61 3.59 9.42
CA SER A 149 2.23 2.18 9.24
C SER A 149 2.05 1.46 10.58
N PHE A 150 3.00 1.64 11.50
CA PHE A 150 2.92 1.04 12.83
C PHE A 150 1.79 1.65 13.68
N ASN A 151 1.58 2.97 13.61
CA ASN A 151 0.40 3.64 14.20
C ASN A 151 -0.93 3.06 13.67
N GLN A 152 -1.01 2.78 12.37
CA GLN A 152 -2.19 2.19 11.74
C GLN A 152 -2.40 0.73 12.20
N ALA A 153 -1.33 -0.04 12.35
CA ALA A 153 -1.38 -1.40 12.88
C ALA A 153 -1.92 -1.44 14.32
N ILE A 154 -1.45 -0.55 15.20
CA ILE A 154 -2.00 -0.42 16.56
C ILE A 154 -3.48 0.00 16.49
N GLY A 155 -3.80 0.98 15.63
CA GLY A 155 -5.17 1.46 15.43
C GLY A 155 -6.14 0.37 14.96
N ALA A 156 -5.67 -0.64 14.22
CA ALA A 156 -6.50 -1.77 13.79
C ALA A 156 -7.07 -2.59 14.96
N THR A 157 -6.52 -2.45 16.17
CA THR A 157 -7.03 -3.09 17.39
C THR A 157 -8.22 -2.35 18.03
N THR A 158 -8.68 -1.22 17.47
CA THR A 158 -9.83 -0.47 18.00
C THR A 158 -11.10 -1.34 18.21
N PRO A 159 -11.45 -2.30 17.33
CA PRO A 159 -12.58 -3.21 17.56
C PRO A 159 -12.45 -4.05 18.85
N PHE A 160 -11.23 -4.45 19.22
CA PHE A 160 -10.99 -5.18 20.47
C PHE A 160 -11.35 -4.34 21.70
N PHE A 161 -10.81 -3.11 21.77
CA PHE A 161 -11.17 -2.18 22.84
C PHE A 161 -12.66 -1.86 22.85
N THR A 162 -13.28 -1.79 21.67
CA THR A 162 -14.71 -1.50 21.53
C THR A 162 -15.57 -2.63 22.11
N ALA A 163 -15.23 -3.88 21.83
CA ALA A 163 -15.91 -5.04 22.40
C ALA A 163 -15.76 -5.07 23.94
N VAL A 164 -14.56 -4.79 24.46
CA VAL A 164 -14.30 -4.73 25.90
C VAL A 164 -15.10 -3.61 26.57
N PHE A 165 -15.08 -2.39 26.04
CA PHE A 165 -15.85 -1.28 26.61
C PHE A 165 -17.36 -1.47 26.46
N ALA A 166 -17.83 -2.05 25.36
CA ALA A 166 -19.24 -2.40 25.18
C ALA A 166 -19.68 -3.39 26.27
N LEU A 167 -18.88 -4.43 26.54
CA LEU A 167 -19.15 -5.39 27.63
C LEU A 167 -19.18 -4.70 29.00
N LEU A 168 -18.19 -3.87 29.32
CA LEU A 168 -18.07 -3.22 30.63
C LEU A 168 -19.17 -2.18 30.89
N ILE A 169 -19.60 -1.43 29.87
CA ILE A 169 -20.54 -0.31 30.02
C ILE A 169 -21.99 -0.77 29.85
N THR A 170 -22.26 -1.65 28.87
CA THR A 170 -23.63 -2.07 28.53
C THR A 170 -24.00 -3.44 29.07
N CYS A 171 -23.06 -4.18 29.66
CA CYS A 171 -23.22 -5.56 30.12
C CYS A 171 -23.71 -6.53 29.04
N ARG A 172 -23.59 -6.17 27.75
CA ARG A 172 -23.93 -7.04 26.61
C ARG A 172 -22.69 -7.75 26.12
N ARG A 173 -22.78 -9.07 25.95
CA ARG A 173 -21.72 -9.91 25.39
C ARG A 173 -21.90 -10.06 23.89
N GLU A 174 -20.80 -9.89 23.15
CA GLU A 174 -20.72 -10.27 21.75
C GLU A 174 -20.64 -11.80 21.58
N SER A 175 -20.86 -12.29 20.36
CA SER A 175 -20.77 -13.73 20.07
C SER A 175 -19.33 -14.25 20.21
N ALA A 176 -19.17 -15.53 20.52
CA ALA A 176 -17.85 -16.15 20.64
C ALA A 176 -17.02 -16.03 19.34
N ALA A 177 -17.68 -16.04 18.18
CA ALA A 177 -17.05 -15.83 16.87
C ALA A 177 -16.39 -14.44 16.76
N VAL A 178 -17.03 -13.39 17.28
CA VAL A 178 -16.46 -12.03 17.29
C VAL A 178 -15.19 -12.00 18.13
N TYR A 179 -15.21 -12.54 19.36
CA TYR A 179 -14.02 -12.59 20.20
C TYR A 179 -12.89 -13.40 19.57
N LEU A 180 -13.20 -14.54 18.94
CA LEU A 180 -12.22 -15.37 18.24
C LEU A 180 -11.58 -14.62 17.07
N SER A 181 -12.34 -13.79 16.34
CA SER A 181 -11.81 -12.97 15.25
C SER A 181 -10.88 -11.84 15.70
N LEU A 182 -11.01 -11.37 16.95
CA LEU A 182 -10.19 -10.30 17.51
C LEU A 182 -8.84 -10.81 18.05
N LEU A 183 -8.74 -12.08 18.42
CA LEU A 183 -7.51 -12.68 18.94
C LEU A 183 -6.32 -12.58 17.96
N PRO A 184 -6.45 -12.95 16.68
CA PRO A 184 -5.36 -12.77 15.70
C PRO A 184 -4.93 -11.31 15.53
N VAL A 185 -5.85 -10.36 15.64
CA VAL A 185 -5.55 -8.92 15.52
C VAL A 185 -4.67 -8.46 16.68
N VAL A 186 -4.98 -8.87 17.90
CA VAL A 186 -4.19 -8.54 19.10
C VAL A 186 -2.84 -9.27 19.09
N LEU A 187 -2.81 -10.55 18.72
CA LEU A 187 -1.55 -11.30 18.59
C LEU A 187 -0.65 -10.69 17.51
N GLY A 188 -1.23 -10.29 16.38
CA GLY A 188 -0.54 -9.62 15.28
C GLY A 188 0.17 -8.35 15.74
N ILE A 189 -0.46 -7.52 16.57
CA ILE A 189 0.20 -6.30 17.07
C ILE A 189 1.30 -6.60 18.10
N VAL A 190 1.13 -7.63 18.93
CA VAL A 190 2.17 -8.05 19.89
C VAL A 190 3.43 -8.50 19.15
N VAL A 191 3.26 -9.34 18.13
CA VAL A 191 4.37 -9.80 17.28
C VAL A 191 4.99 -8.62 16.52
N ALA A 192 4.18 -7.76 15.89
CA ALA A 192 4.66 -6.60 15.14
C ALA A 192 5.44 -5.62 16.03
N SER A 193 5.02 -5.42 17.28
CA SER A 193 5.71 -4.52 18.22
C SER A 193 7.10 -5.02 18.59
N ASN A 194 7.32 -6.34 18.66
CA ASN A 194 8.62 -6.92 18.97
C ASN A 194 9.60 -6.87 17.77
N SER A 195 9.07 -6.75 16.55
CA SER A 195 9.84 -6.74 15.31
C SER A 195 10.02 -5.34 14.71
N GLU A 196 9.45 -4.30 15.31
CA GLU A 196 9.50 -2.92 14.77
C GLU A 196 10.82 -2.22 15.15
N PRO A 197 11.72 -1.94 14.19
CA PRO A 197 13.03 -1.35 14.48
C PRO A 197 12.96 0.09 15.01
N LEU A 198 11.87 0.81 14.75
CA LEU A 198 11.64 2.19 15.21
C LEU A 198 10.70 2.26 16.43
N PHE A 199 10.63 1.19 17.22
CA PHE A 199 9.73 1.12 18.36
C PHE A 199 10.08 2.17 19.43
N HIS A 200 9.09 2.99 19.81
CA HIS A 200 9.21 3.96 20.90
C HIS A 200 8.09 3.73 21.94
N ALA A 201 8.46 3.33 23.16
CA ALA A 201 7.51 2.93 24.20
C ALA A 201 6.47 4.01 24.56
N PHE A 202 6.89 5.27 24.73
CA PHE A 202 5.96 6.37 24.97
C PHE A 202 4.98 6.57 23.80
N GLY A 203 5.48 6.62 22.56
CA GLY A 203 4.65 6.71 21.36
C GLY A 203 3.65 5.57 21.24
N PHE A 204 4.07 4.34 21.60
CA PHE A 204 3.23 3.16 21.65
C PHE A 204 2.10 3.29 22.68
N LEU A 205 2.41 3.67 23.92
CA LEU A 205 1.40 3.85 24.97
C LEU A 205 0.41 4.98 24.62
N VAL A 206 0.90 6.08 24.06
CA VAL A 206 0.05 7.20 23.61
C VAL A 206 -0.84 6.77 22.44
N CYS A 207 -0.33 5.97 21.50
CA CYS A 207 -1.12 5.41 20.40
C CYS A 207 -2.19 4.43 20.89
N LEU A 208 -1.84 3.58 21.86
CA LEU A 208 -2.77 2.63 22.48
C LEU A 208 -3.87 3.37 23.24
N GLY A 209 -3.51 4.43 23.97
CA GLY A 209 -4.46 5.33 24.62
C GLY A 209 -5.40 6.02 23.63
N SER A 210 -4.87 6.52 22.51
CA SER A 210 -5.70 7.08 21.42
C SER A 210 -6.70 6.04 20.88
N THR A 211 -6.23 4.83 20.63
CA THR A 211 -7.03 3.69 20.13
C THR A 211 -8.16 3.33 21.10
N ALA A 212 -7.84 3.18 22.39
CA ALA A 212 -8.83 2.96 23.44
C ALA A 212 -9.83 4.13 23.55
N GLY A 213 -9.36 5.37 23.44
CA GLY A 213 -10.21 6.57 23.41
C GLY A 213 -11.19 6.57 22.24
N ARG A 214 -10.75 6.22 21.02
CA ARG A 214 -11.62 6.10 19.84
C ARG A 214 -12.71 5.02 20.03
N ALA A 215 -12.33 3.89 20.61
CA ALA A 215 -13.26 2.82 20.96
C ALA A 215 -14.31 3.29 21.96
N LEU A 216 -13.87 3.86 23.08
CA LEU A 216 -14.75 4.36 24.15
C LEU A 216 -15.70 5.46 23.64
N LYS A 217 -15.19 6.40 22.83
CA LYS A 217 -16.00 7.44 22.16
C LYS A 217 -17.14 6.81 21.38
N SER A 218 -16.86 5.75 20.62
CA SER A 218 -17.86 5.09 19.77
C SER A 218 -18.94 4.37 20.59
N VAL A 219 -18.56 3.74 21.71
CA VAL A 219 -19.51 3.09 22.62
C VAL A 219 -20.41 4.12 23.30
N VAL A 220 -19.85 5.20 23.86
CA VAL A 220 -20.63 6.27 24.51
C VAL A 220 -21.53 6.98 23.51
N GLN A 221 -21.04 7.25 22.29
CA GLN A 221 -21.83 7.77 21.19
C GLN A 221 -23.01 6.86 20.84
N GLY A 222 -22.78 5.56 20.72
CA GLY A 222 -23.84 4.59 20.43
C GLY A 222 -24.94 4.61 21.50
N LEU A 223 -24.56 4.70 22.78
CA LEU A 223 -25.51 4.75 23.89
C LEU A 223 -26.42 5.99 23.81
N LEU A 224 -25.87 7.17 23.53
CA LEU A 224 -26.63 8.42 23.41
C LEU A 224 -27.56 8.47 22.18
N LEU A 225 -27.26 7.67 21.15
CA LEU A 225 -28.06 7.59 19.92
C LEU A 225 -29.19 6.55 19.97
N THR A 226 -29.09 5.57 20.87
CA THR A 226 -29.98 4.38 20.88
C THR A 226 -30.78 4.18 22.18
N SER A 227 -30.36 4.76 23.31
CA SER A 227 -31.06 4.60 24.58
C SER A 227 -32.41 5.34 24.60
N ASP A 228 -33.50 4.63 24.90
CA ASP A 228 -34.87 5.17 24.90
C ASP A 228 -35.08 6.33 25.88
N ALA A 229 -34.29 6.42 26.95
CA ALA A 229 -34.37 7.48 27.95
C ALA A 229 -33.58 8.76 27.60
N GLU A 230 -32.63 8.70 26.65
CA GLU A 230 -31.67 9.79 26.35
C GLU A 230 -31.50 10.05 24.85
N LYS A 231 -32.39 9.49 24.02
CA LYS A 231 -32.29 9.46 22.55
C LYS A 231 -32.17 10.84 21.92
N LEU A 232 -30.96 11.15 21.45
CA LEU A 232 -30.69 12.32 20.63
C LEU A 232 -30.57 11.93 19.16
N ASN A 233 -31.16 12.74 18.28
CA ASN A 233 -30.89 12.63 16.85
C ASN A 233 -29.43 13.01 16.56
N SER A 234 -28.83 12.36 15.56
CA SER A 234 -27.41 12.52 15.20
C SER A 234 -27.00 13.99 15.00
N MET A 235 -27.84 14.80 14.34
CA MET A 235 -27.58 16.23 14.15
C MET A 235 -27.64 17.04 15.46
N ASN A 236 -28.61 16.75 16.34
CA ASN A 236 -28.70 17.40 17.66
C ASN A 236 -27.50 17.01 18.55
N LEU A 237 -27.11 15.73 18.57
CA LEU A 237 -25.94 15.28 19.32
C LEU A 237 -24.66 15.97 18.83
N LEU A 238 -24.48 16.09 17.51
CA LEU A 238 -23.32 16.76 16.92
C LEU A 238 -23.32 18.26 17.24
N MET A 239 -24.48 18.92 17.20
CA MET A 239 -24.66 20.33 17.56
C MET A 239 -24.20 20.63 19.00
N TYR A 240 -24.42 19.71 19.94
CA TYR A 240 -24.00 19.89 21.34
C TYR A 240 -22.54 19.45 21.60
N MET A 241 -22.10 18.34 21.00
CA MET A 241 -20.75 17.81 21.20
C MET A 241 -19.67 18.70 20.57
N ALA A 242 -19.90 19.16 19.35
CA ALA A 242 -18.88 19.86 18.56
C ALA A 242 -18.37 21.17 19.20
N PRO A 243 -19.21 22.09 19.72
CA PRO A 243 -18.71 23.31 20.37
C PRO A 243 -17.95 23.01 21.67
N MET A 244 -18.36 21.97 22.43
CA MET A 244 -17.65 21.55 23.64
C MET A 244 -16.26 21.00 23.29
N ALA A 245 -16.17 20.19 22.24
CA ALA A 245 -14.90 19.66 21.74
C ALA A 245 -13.98 20.79 21.23
N ALA A 246 -14.51 21.76 20.48
CA ALA A 246 -13.74 22.92 20.03
C ALA A 246 -13.17 23.72 21.21
N ALA A 247 -13.99 23.97 22.24
CA ALA A 247 -13.56 24.67 23.45
C ALA A 247 -12.46 23.92 24.22
N MET A 248 -12.54 22.58 24.27
CA MET A 248 -11.50 21.74 24.90
C MET A 248 -10.21 21.66 24.07
N LEU A 249 -10.30 21.70 22.73
CA LEU A 249 -9.14 21.68 21.84
C LEU A 249 -8.39 23.02 21.82
N LEU A 250 -9.10 24.15 21.98
CA LEU A 250 -8.50 25.49 21.92
C LEU A 250 -7.24 25.65 22.80
N PRO A 251 -7.25 25.40 24.12
CA PRO A 251 -6.04 25.55 24.93
C PRO A 251 -4.91 24.60 24.51
N ILE A 252 -5.26 23.42 23.99
CA ILE A 252 -4.29 22.43 23.52
C ILE A 252 -3.64 22.91 22.21
N THR A 253 -4.40 23.50 21.30
CA THR A 253 -3.87 24.08 20.05
C THR A 253 -2.88 25.21 20.34
N VAL A 254 -3.23 26.12 21.26
CA VAL A 254 -2.35 27.22 21.67
C VAL A 254 -1.08 26.68 22.32
N TRP A 255 -1.18 25.66 23.16
CA TRP A 255 -0.02 25.08 23.84
C TRP A 255 0.89 24.26 22.91
N MET A 256 0.33 23.41 22.05
CA MET A 256 1.11 22.48 21.21
C MET A 256 1.56 23.07 19.89
N GLU A 257 0.79 24.00 19.34
CA GLU A 257 0.96 24.48 17.97
C GLU A 257 1.17 26.02 17.92
N GLY A 258 0.88 26.77 19.00
CA GLY A 258 1.16 28.21 19.13
C GLY A 258 0.00 29.12 18.70
N ASP A 259 0.28 30.41 18.46
CA ASP A 259 -0.73 31.36 17.94
C ASP A 259 -0.95 31.20 16.44
N ILE A 260 -1.74 30.18 16.09
CA ILE A 260 -2.02 29.81 14.69
C ILE A 260 -3.23 30.53 14.14
N ALA A 261 -4.13 31.02 14.99
CA ALA A 261 -5.32 31.69 14.52
C ALA A 261 -4.95 32.97 13.74
N GLY A 262 -4.02 33.78 14.28
CA GLY A 262 -3.49 34.96 13.58
C GLY A 262 -2.76 34.60 12.29
N LEU A 263 -1.83 33.64 12.38
CA LEU A 263 -1.04 33.16 11.23
C LEU A 263 -1.91 32.58 10.10
N THR A 264 -3.03 31.93 10.44
CA THR A 264 -3.94 31.36 9.45
C THR A 264 -4.72 32.44 8.73
N VAL A 265 -5.17 33.47 9.46
CA VAL A 265 -5.87 34.62 8.88
C VAL A 265 -4.96 35.40 7.92
N GLU A 266 -3.69 35.60 8.30
CA GLU A 266 -2.69 36.21 7.42
C GLU A 266 -2.44 35.38 6.17
N LYS A 267 -2.19 34.07 6.31
CA LYS A 267 -1.97 33.17 5.17
C LYS A 267 -3.17 33.07 4.23
N VAL A 268 -4.40 33.13 4.74
CA VAL A 268 -5.62 33.11 3.92
C VAL A 268 -5.84 34.45 3.21
N ARG A 269 -5.37 35.56 3.78
CA ARG A 269 -5.37 36.86 3.13
C ARG A 269 -4.40 36.88 1.94
N ASP A 270 -3.25 36.23 2.08
CA ASP A 270 -2.23 36.14 1.02
C ASP A 270 -2.60 35.10 -0.06
N ASP A 271 -3.18 33.97 0.33
CA ASP A 271 -3.67 32.92 -0.58
C ASP A 271 -5.15 32.60 -0.31
N HIS A 272 -6.04 33.23 -1.06
CA HIS A 272 -7.48 32.95 -0.97
C HIS A 272 -7.85 31.49 -1.29
N ARG A 273 -7.00 30.75 -2.03
CA ARG A 273 -7.25 29.33 -2.33
C ARG A 273 -7.11 28.48 -1.06
N LEU A 274 -6.20 28.83 -0.15
CA LEU A 274 -6.09 28.18 1.16
C LEU A 274 -7.39 28.31 1.96
N GLY A 275 -8.01 29.50 1.95
CA GLY A 275 -9.29 29.73 2.61
C GLY A 275 -10.41 28.83 2.08
N LEU A 276 -10.52 28.72 0.74
CA LEU A 276 -11.49 27.84 0.09
C LEU A 276 -11.22 26.35 0.41
N LEU A 277 -9.95 25.94 0.43
CA LEU A 277 -9.56 24.58 0.76
C LEU A 277 -9.86 24.22 2.23
N LEU A 278 -9.59 25.13 3.17
CA LEU A 278 -9.92 24.95 4.59
C LEU A 278 -11.44 24.86 4.79
N LEU A 279 -12.22 25.71 4.13
CA LEU A 279 -13.68 25.67 4.17
C LEU A 279 -14.22 24.35 3.57
N GLY A 280 -13.71 23.95 2.40
CA GLY A 280 -14.07 22.68 1.76
C GLY A 280 -13.75 21.48 2.64
N ASN A 281 -12.55 21.46 3.23
CA ASN A 281 -12.12 20.42 4.15
C ASN A 281 -13.01 20.35 5.42
N ALA A 282 -13.34 21.49 6.03
CA ALA A 282 -14.23 21.56 7.18
C ALA A 282 -15.66 21.13 6.85
N THR A 283 -16.14 21.42 5.64
CA THR A 283 -17.47 20.99 5.15
C THR A 283 -17.52 19.47 4.97
N VAL A 284 -16.48 18.88 4.38
CA VAL A 284 -16.39 17.42 4.28
C VAL A 284 -16.26 16.77 5.67
N ALA A 285 -15.54 17.40 6.60
CA ALA A 285 -15.44 16.93 7.98
C ALA A 285 -16.81 16.90 8.71
N TYR A 286 -17.70 17.85 8.44
CA TYR A 286 -19.09 17.78 8.92
C TYR A 286 -19.82 16.55 8.38
N LEU A 287 -19.72 16.28 7.08
CA LEU A 287 -20.31 15.09 6.46
C LEU A 287 -19.76 13.80 7.08
N VAL A 288 -18.46 13.73 7.37
CA VAL A 288 -17.84 12.59 8.05
C VAL A 288 -18.42 12.38 9.44
N ASN A 289 -18.54 13.43 10.25
CA ASN A 289 -19.06 13.31 11.61
C ASN A 289 -20.55 12.93 11.62
N LEU A 290 -21.35 13.53 10.73
CA LEU A 290 -22.76 13.20 10.58
C LEU A 290 -22.96 11.75 10.14
N THR A 291 -22.29 11.34 9.06
CA THR A 291 -22.41 9.96 8.54
C THR A 291 -21.84 8.94 9.51
N ASN A 292 -20.79 9.26 10.28
CA ASN A 292 -20.29 8.41 11.37
C ASN A 292 -21.38 8.15 12.42
N PHE A 293 -22.11 9.18 12.86
CA PHE A 293 -23.19 9.02 13.82
C PHE A 293 -24.35 8.23 13.24
N LEU A 294 -24.67 8.41 11.96
CA LEU A 294 -25.70 7.64 11.26
C LEU A 294 -25.32 6.16 11.14
N VAL A 295 -24.07 5.84 10.79
CA VAL A 295 -23.56 4.45 10.77
C VAL A 295 -23.71 3.83 12.16
N THR A 296 -23.26 4.51 13.22
CA THR A 296 -23.38 3.98 14.59
C THR A 296 -24.84 3.74 14.99
N LYS A 297 -25.75 4.65 14.61
CA LYS A 297 -27.19 4.54 14.91
C LYS A 297 -27.85 3.35 14.21
N HIS A 298 -27.49 3.08 12.95
CA HIS A 298 -28.09 2.03 12.14
C HIS A 298 -27.39 0.66 12.26
N THR A 299 -26.22 0.61 12.90
CA THR A 299 -25.43 -0.62 13.08
C THR A 299 -25.04 -0.80 14.55
N SER A 300 -23.77 -0.59 14.89
CA SER A 300 -23.27 -0.60 16.26
C SER A 300 -21.93 0.15 16.35
N ALA A 301 -21.46 0.41 17.57
CA ALA A 301 -20.12 0.94 17.80
C ALA A 301 -19.03 -0.01 17.27
N LEU A 302 -19.21 -1.32 17.45
CA LEU A 302 -18.25 -2.33 17.00
C LEU A 302 -18.19 -2.41 15.47
N THR A 303 -19.35 -2.44 14.80
CA THR A 303 -19.45 -2.46 13.33
C THR A 303 -18.77 -1.24 12.72
N LEU A 304 -18.94 -0.05 13.31
CA LEU A 304 -18.26 1.16 12.85
C LEU A 304 -16.73 1.00 12.85
N GLN A 305 -16.16 0.38 13.88
CA GLN A 305 -14.70 0.21 13.99
C GLN A 305 -14.17 -0.84 13.01
N VAL A 306 -14.91 -1.95 12.83
CA VAL A 306 -14.56 -2.96 11.83
C VAL A 306 -14.61 -2.38 10.41
N LEU A 307 -15.67 -1.62 10.07
CA LEU A 307 -15.75 -0.91 8.79
C LEU A 307 -14.63 0.13 8.64
N GLY A 308 -14.22 0.78 9.73
CA GLY A 308 -13.08 1.70 9.75
C GLY A 308 -11.77 1.04 9.30
N ASN A 309 -11.51 -0.20 9.75
CA ASN A 309 -10.37 -0.99 9.30
C ASN A 309 -10.54 -1.44 7.84
N ALA A 310 -11.73 -1.91 7.46
CA ALA A 310 -12.03 -2.32 6.09
C ALA A 310 -11.87 -1.19 5.07
N LYS A 311 -12.11 0.07 5.47
CA LYS A 311 -11.91 1.27 4.64
C LYS A 311 -10.52 1.31 4.00
N ALA A 312 -9.46 1.01 4.75
CA ALA A 312 -8.09 1.08 4.23
C ALA A 312 -7.86 0.03 3.13
N ALA A 313 -8.34 -1.20 3.34
CA ALA A 313 -8.29 -2.26 2.34
C ALA A 313 -9.11 -1.89 1.09
N VAL A 314 -10.34 -1.40 1.27
CA VAL A 314 -11.20 -0.96 0.16
C VAL A 314 -10.54 0.19 -0.62
N ALA A 315 -9.95 1.17 0.05
CA ALA A 315 -9.25 2.27 -0.60
C ALA A 315 -8.03 1.78 -1.41
N ALA A 316 -7.27 0.81 -0.90
CA ALA A 316 -6.15 0.21 -1.63
C ALA A 316 -6.65 -0.55 -2.88
N VAL A 317 -7.66 -1.41 -2.74
CA VAL A 317 -8.23 -2.15 -3.88
C VAL A 317 -8.81 -1.20 -4.92
N VAL A 318 -9.61 -0.21 -4.50
CA VAL A 318 -10.17 0.80 -5.40
C VAL A 318 -9.07 1.63 -6.06
N SER A 319 -8.00 1.99 -5.34
CA SER A 319 -6.84 2.69 -5.93
C SER A 319 -6.17 1.87 -7.01
N VAL A 320 -5.97 0.57 -6.79
CA VAL A 320 -5.39 -0.34 -7.78
C VAL A 320 -6.32 -0.50 -8.99
N LEU A 321 -7.63 -0.66 -8.76
CA LEU A 321 -8.63 -0.84 -9.81
C LEU A 321 -8.85 0.42 -10.66
N ILE A 322 -8.85 1.61 -10.04
CA ILE A 322 -9.10 2.89 -10.71
C ILE A 322 -7.83 3.42 -11.38
N PHE A 323 -6.70 3.43 -10.68
CA PHE A 323 -5.55 4.19 -11.14
C PHE A 323 -4.55 3.39 -11.97
N ARG A 324 -4.42 2.06 -11.80
CA ARG A 324 -3.41 1.22 -12.52
C ARG A 324 -2.06 1.93 -12.76
N ASN A 325 -1.67 2.76 -11.79
CA ASN A 325 -0.88 3.99 -11.93
C ASN A 325 0.12 3.97 -13.12
N PRO A 326 -0.20 4.50 -14.31
CA PRO A 326 0.66 4.35 -15.49
C PRO A 326 2.03 5.00 -15.30
N ASP A 327 2.10 6.08 -14.52
CA ASP A 327 3.34 6.78 -14.17
C ASP A 327 4.26 5.93 -13.27
N TYR A 328 3.68 5.04 -12.44
CA TYR A 328 4.48 4.12 -11.62
C TYR A 328 5.31 3.18 -12.48
N TRP A 329 4.83 2.83 -13.67
CA TRP A 329 5.50 1.90 -14.59
C TRP A 329 6.41 2.60 -15.60
N ASP A 330 6.64 3.91 -15.47
CA ASP A 330 7.50 4.68 -16.38
C ASP A 330 8.99 4.66 -16.05
N TRP A 331 9.53 3.48 -15.74
CA TRP A 331 10.96 3.27 -15.45
C TRP A 331 11.55 2.18 -16.35
N SER A 332 12.85 2.25 -16.60
CA SER A 332 13.65 1.23 -17.28
C SER A 332 14.76 0.75 -16.33
N TRP A 333 15.72 -0.04 -16.83
CA TRP A 333 16.87 -0.41 -16.02
C TRP A 333 17.79 0.79 -15.72
N ASP A 334 17.69 1.91 -16.44
CA ASP A 334 18.42 3.15 -16.11
C ASP A 334 18.01 3.71 -14.75
N GLU A 335 16.72 3.73 -14.46
CA GLU A 335 16.18 4.17 -13.18
C GLU A 335 16.60 3.21 -12.06
N LEU A 336 16.67 1.89 -12.33
CA LEU A 336 17.21 0.93 -11.36
C LEU A 336 18.68 1.22 -11.01
N VAL A 337 19.48 1.65 -11.98
CA VAL A 337 20.88 2.05 -11.76
C VAL A 337 20.98 3.41 -11.07
N SER A 338 20.09 4.34 -11.38
CA SER A 338 20.15 5.72 -10.90
C SER A 338 19.58 5.88 -9.49
N PHE A 339 18.62 5.04 -9.10
CA PHE A 339 17.87 5.16 -7.85
C PHE A 339 17.94 3.89 -6.99
N ASP A 340 17.48 2.76 -7.50
CA ASP A 340 17.28 1.54 -6.70
C ASP A 340 18.59 0.97 -6.18
N LEU A 341 19.54 0.68 -7.07
CA LEU A 341 20.80 0.03 -6.70
C LEU A 341 21.65 0.92 -5.76
N PRO A 342 21.81 2.24 -6.02
CA PRO A 342 22.38 3.18 -5.06
C PRO A 342 21.70 3.15 -3.68
N ALA A 343 20.36 3.22 -3.64
CA ALA A 343 19.62 3.23 -2.38
C ALA A 343 19.80 1.93 -1.59
N ILE A 344 19.81 0.78 -2.28
CA ILE A 344 20.10 -0.53 -1.67
C ILE A 344 21.53 -0.55 -1.11
N PHE A 345 22.50 -0.05 -1.88
CA PHE A 345 23.91 -0.04 -1.48
C PHE A 345 24.13 0.84 -0.25
N GLU A 346 23.59 2.06 -0.25
CA GLU A 346 23.68 2.97 0.89
C GLU A 346 22.99 2.40 2.12
N TYR A 347 21.79 1.84 1.96
CA TYR A 347 21.04 1.25 3.06
C TYR A 347 21.82 0.10 3.70
N VAL A 348 22.29 -0.86 2.90
CA VAL A 348 23.05 -2.01 3.43
C VAL A 348 24.35 -1.54 4.07
N TYR A 349 25.07 -0.64 3.41
CA TYR A 349 26.32 -0.10 3.93
C TYR A 349 26.12 0.66 5.25
N SER A 350 25.08 1.48 5.38
CA SER A 350 24.79 2.23 6.60
C SER A 350 24.33 1.32 7.74
N HIS A 351 23.46 0.36 7.46
CA HIS A 351 22.90 -0.54 8.47
C HIS A 351 23.91 -1.56 8.99
N THR A 352 24.89 -1.93 8.18
CA THR A 352 25.97 -2.85 8.58
C THR A 352 27.15 -2.13 9.22
N SER A 353 26.98 -0.88 9.69
CA SER A 353 28.06 -0.07 10.26
C SER A 353 29.24 0.10 9.31
N GLN A 354 28.94 0.41 8.04
CA GLN A 354 29.92 0.69 6.98
C GLN A 354 30.81 -0.50 6.62
N GLN A 355 30.32 -1.73 6.82
CA GLN A 355 31.02 -2.93 6.34
C GLN A 355 30.83 -3.10 4.84
N LYS A 356 31.93 -3.38 4.13
CA LYS A 356 31.87 -3.68 2.70
C LYS A 356 31.19 -5.04 2.49
N PHE A 357 30.24 -5.09 1.56
CA PHE A 357 29.50 -6.30 1.23
C PHE A 357 29.91 -6.87 -0.12
N HIS A 358 29.49 -8.10 -0.41
CA HIS A 358 29.69 -8.74 -1.70
C HIS A 358 28.42 -8.61 -2.54
N TYR A 359 28.56 -8.25 -3.81
CA TYR A 359 27.44 -8.19 -4.74
C TYR A 359 27.36 -9.49 -5.55
N VAL A 360 26.17 -10.07 -5.69
CA VAL A 360 25.93 -11.21 -6.58
C VAL A 360 24.75 -10.85 -7.47
N GLY A 361 25.01 -10.69 -8.77
CA GLY A 361 23.99 -10.36 -9.76
C GLY A 361 23.79 -11.52 -10.73
N HIS A 362 22.53 -11.81 -11.06
CA HIS A 362 22.16 -12.73 -12.12
C HIS A 362 21.46 -11.96 -13.25
N SER A 363 21.77 -12.28 -14.51
CA SER A 363 21.05 -11.72 -15.67
C SER A 363 21.04 -10.17 -15.64
N LEU A 364 19.86 -9.54 -15.68
CA LEU A 364 19.69 -8.09 -15.55
C LEU A 364 20.40 -7.47 -14.33
N GLY A 365 20.53 -8.22 -13.23
CA GLY A 365 21.30 -7.80 -12.04
C GLY A 365 22.75 -7.47 -12.37
N SER A 366 23.38 -8.25 -13.27
CA SER A 366 24.75 -7.95 -13.71
C SER A 366 24.83 -6.68 -14.56
N LEU A 367 23.85 -6.45 -15.45
CA LEU A 367 23.77 -5.23 -16.28
C LEU A 367 23.73 -3.98 -15.41
N ILE A 368 22.81 -3.94 -14.45
CA ILE A 368 22.66 -2.77 -13.57
C ILE A 368 23.91 -2.57 -12.69
N ALA A 369 24.61 -3.64 -12.31
CA ALA A 369 25.85 -3.54 -11.55
C ALA A 369 27.00 -2.97 -12.39
N PHE A 370 27.19 -3.45 -13.62
CA PHE A 370 28.19 -2.90 -14.54
C PHE A 370 27.94 -1.41 -14.82
N ALA A 371 26.69 -1.06 -15.09
CA ALA A 371 26.26 0.31 -15.31
C ALA A 371 26.54 1.20 -14.09
N LEU A 372 26.26 0.72 -12.87
CA LEU A 372 26.55 1.46 -11.63
C LEU A 372 28.06 1.64 -11.40
N PHE A 373 28.84 0.56 -11.56
CA PHE A 373 30.28 0.56 -11.29
C PHE A 373 31.08 1.44 -12.26
N CYS A 374 30.59 1.63 -13.49
CA CYS A 374 31.26 2.48 -14.47
C CYS A 374 30.97 3.99 -14.31
N GLN A 375 29.92 4.36 -13.58
CA GLN A 375 29.53 5.77 -13.42
C GLN A 375 30.30 6.49 -12.31
N ASN A 376 30.44 5.86 -11.14
CA ASN A 376 31.06 6.53 -9.97
C ASN A 376 31.76 5.54 -9.05
N ASN A 377 33.00 5.88 -8.69
CA ASN A 377 33.82 5.12 -7.74
C ASN A 377 33.26 5.10 -6.31
N LEU A 378 32.29 5.96 -5.97
CA LEU A 378 31.61 5.96 -4.68
C LEU A 378 31.01 4.59 -4.35
N TRP A 379 30.28 3.99 -5.29
CA TRP A 379 29.56 2.74 -5.08
C TRP A 379 30.52 1.56 -4.95
N VAL A 380 31.61 1.59 -5.72
CA VAL A 380 32.66 0.57 -5.69
C VAL A 380 33.36 0.52 -4.32
N LYS A 381 33.41 1.62 -3.57
CA LYS A 381 33.99 1.64 -2.20
C LYS A 381 33.17 0.82 -1.20
N MET A 382 31.86 0.67 -1.43
CA MET A 382 30.95 -0.08 -0.55
C MET A 382 31.00 -1.59 -0.81
N VAL A 383 31.55 -2.00 -1.96
CA VAL A 383 31.61 -3.40 -2.40
C VAL A 383 33.01 -3.97 -2.20
N ARG A 384 33.08 -5.20 -1.67
CA ARG A 384 34.33 -5.95 -1.50
C ARG A 384 34.69 -6.77 -2.74
N SER A 385 33.70 -7.42 -3.35
CA SER A 385 33.80 -8.08 -4.65
C SER A 385 32.42 -8.24 -5.27
N ALA A 386 32.36 -8.47 -6.58
CA ALA A 386 31.13 -8.70 -7.29
C ALA A 386 31.18 -9.97 -8.15
N VAL A 387 30.10 -10.76 -8.09
CA VAL A 387 29.94 -12.02 -8.83
C VAL A 387 28.80 -11.85 -9.82
N MET A 388 29.05 -12.19 -11.08
CA MET A 388 28.09 -12.09 -12.18
C MET A 388 27.76 -13.50 -12.68
N LEU A 389 26.56 -13.96 -12.37
CA LEU A 389 26.00 -15.23 -12.83
C LEU A 389 25.22 -14.97 -14.12
N SER A 390 25.62 -15.60 -15.23
CA SER A 390 25.07 -15.29 -16.56
C SER A 390 25.11 -13.77 -16.85
N PRO A 391 26.31 -13.19 -17.07
CA PRO A 391 26.47 -11.76 -17.20
C PRO A 391 25.80 -11.21 -18.46
N ILE A 392 24.85 -10.28 -18.29
CA ILE A 392 24.28 -9.48 -19.36
C ILE A 392 24.96 -8.12 -19.36
N ALA A 393 25.61 -7.79 -20.46
CA ALA A 393 26.13 -6.45 -20.75
C ALA A 393 25.74 -6.07 -22.17
N TYR A 394 26.16 -6.88 -23.13
CA TYR A 394 25.71 -6.87 -24.52
C TYR A 394 24.67 -7.98 -24.73
N VAL A 395 23.72 -7.74 -25.64
CA VAL A 395 22.61 -8.67 -25.95
C VAL A 395 22.30 -8.70 -27.45
N ASN A 396 23.20 -8.26 -28.31
CA ASN A 396 22.96 -8.28 -29.76
C ASN A 396 23.20 -9.67 -30.37
N GLN A 397 23.90 -10.57 -29.68
CA GLN A 397 24.18 -11.93 -30.16
C GLN A 397 23.25 -12.99 -29.55
N VAL A 398 22.15 -12.56 -28.91
CA VAL A 398 21.12 -13.44 -28.33
C VAL A 398 20.66 -14.48 -29.35
N ARG A 399 20.76 -15.77 -28.99
CA ARG A 399 20.44 -16.87 -29.92
C ARG A 399 18.95 -17.12 -30.06
N SER A 400 18.14 -16.72 -29.08
CA SER A 400 16.69 -16.92 -29.12
C SER A 400 16.05 -16.17 -30.30
N ALA A 401 15.46 -16.93 -31.23
CA ALA A 401 14.73 -16.37 -32.38
C ALA A 401 13.46 -15.61 -31.94
N LEU A 402 12.80 -16.08 -30.89
CA LEU A 402 11.62 -15.43 -30.31
C LEU A 402 11.96 -14.04 -29.76
N VAL A 403 13.02 -13.96 -28.96
CA VAL A 403 13.47 -12.70 -28.35
C VAL A 403 13.96 -11.73 -29.42
N ARG A 404 14.76 -12.20 -30.38
CA ARG A 404 15.22 -11.37 -31.52
C ARG A 404 14.06 -10.85 -32.37
N GLY A 405 13.08 -11.69 -32.68
CA GLY A 405 11.88 -11.30 -33.42
C GLY A 405 11.04 -10.26 -32.67
N ALA A 406 10.84 -10.44 -31.36
CA ALA A 406 10.12 -9.49 -30.52
C ALA A 406 10.80 -8.11 -30.45
N ALA A 407 12.14 -8.10 -30.32
CA ALA A 407 12.92 -6.86 -30.30
C ALA A 407 12.94 -6.14 -31.66
N GLY A 408 13.06 -6.89 -32.77
CA GLY A 408 13.12 -6.33 -34.12
C GLY A 408 11.79 -5.75 -34.63
N THR A 409 10.66 -6.21 -34.08
CA THR A 409 9.31 -5.79 -34.49
C THR A 409 8.75 -4.61 -33.71
N PHE A 410 9.54 -4.00 -32.82
CA PHE A 410 9.11 -2.89 -31.94
C PHE A 410 7.85 -3.22 -31.12
N THR A 411 7.70 -4.48 -30.74
CA THR A 411 6.47 -4.96 -30.12
C THR A 411 6.24 -4.37 -28.72
N ALA A 412 7.32 -4.19 -27.94
CA ALA A 412 7.23 -3.56 -26.63
C ALA A 412 6.83 -2.08 -26.76
N GLU A 413 7.34 -1.38 -27.77
CA GLU A 413 7.00 0.00 -28.10
C GLU A 413 5.52 0.11 -28.51
N ALA A 414 5.03 -0.80 -29.35
CA ALA A 414 3.62 -0.85 -29.72
C ALA A 414 2.71 -1.03 -28.50
N PHE A 415 3.06 -1.92 -27.56
CA PHE A 415 2.31 -2.08 -26.32
C PHE A 415 2.35 -0.83 -25.43
N TYR A 416 3.51 -0.21 -25.31
CA TYR A 416 3.66 1.03 -24.53
C TYR A 416 2.83 2.18 -25.12
N TRP A 417 2.73 2.28 -26.45
CA TRP A 417 1.86 3.22 -27.16
C TRP A 417 0.37 2.91 -26.97
N LEU A 418 -0.01 1.63 -26.90
CA LEU A 418 -1.38 1.18 -26.59
C LEU A 418 -1.75 1.33 -25.11
N GLY A 419 -0.87 1.92 -24.29
CA GLY A 419 -1.13 2.19 -22.86
C GLY A 419 -0.83 1.03 -21.93
N ILE A 420 -0.21 -0.05 -22.41
CA ILE A 420 0.24 -1.18 -21.58
C ILE A 420 1.62 -0.83 -21.01
N LYS A 421 1.63 -0.20 -19.83
CA LYS A 421 2.86 0.22 -19.14
C LYS A 421 3.47 -0.88 -18.25
N GLU A 422 2.63 -1.75 -17.70
CA GLU A 422 3.03 -2.96 -16.98
C GLU A 422 3.14 -4.15 -17.95
N PHE A 423 4.29 -4.81 -17.94
CA PHE A 423 4.54 -6.05 -18.68
C PHE A 423 4.42 -7.25 -17.76
N ILE A 424 3.38 -8.05 -17.97
CA ILE A 424 3.12 -9.30 -17.23
C ILE A 424 3.40 -10.47 -18.17
N PRO A 425 4.52 -11.20 -18.05
CA PRO A 425 4.89 -12.16 -19.08
C PRO A 425 3.95 -13.38 -19.16
N GLY A 426 3.31 -13.76 -18.03
CA GLY A 426 2.24 -14.77 -17.99
C GLY A 426 0.83 -14.24 -18.35
N GLY A 427 0.70 -12.96 -18.72
CA GLY A 427 -0.57 -12.32 -19.02
C GLY A 427 -1.19 -12.81 -20.34
N LYS A 428 -2.52 -12.75 -20.44
CA LYS A 428 -3.27 -13.17 -21.64
C LYS A 428 -2.79 -12.45 -22.91
N ASP A 429 -2.45 -11.17 -22.80
CA ASP A 429 -2.02 -10.34 -23.94
C ASP A 429 -0.63 -10.76 -24.45
N VAL A 430 0.32 -11.02 -23.55
CA VAL A 430 1.66 -11.53 -23.87
C VAL A 430 1.57 -12.93 -24.46
N LEU A 431 0.76 -13.82 -23.87
CA LEU A 431 0.56 -15.18 -24.39
C LEU A 431 -0.06 -15.18 -25.80
N ASN A 432 -0.98 -14.28 -26.10
CA ASN A 432 -1.58 -14.15 -27.42
C ASN A 432 -0.57 -13.64 -28.45
N LEU A 433 0.28 -12.67 -28.09
CA LEU A 433 1.37 -12.22 -28.93
C LEU A 433 2.38 -13.33 -29.20
N LEU A 434 2.80 -14.05 -28.16
CA LEU A 434 3.75 -15.15 -28.28
C LEU A 434 3.25 -16.15 -29.32
N LYS A 435 1.99 -16.60 -29.20
CA LYS A 435 1.36 -17.48 -30.21
C LYS A 435 1.45 -16.94 -31.64
N LYS A 436 1.31 -15.62 -31.83
CA LYS A 436 1.43 -14.98 -33.14
C LYS A 436 2.86 -15.03 -33.68
N ILE A 437 3.85 -14.63 -32.86
CA ILE A 437 5.27 -14.65 -33.25
C ILE A 437 5.71 -16.09 -33.57
N CYS A 438 5.31 -17.06 -32.74
CA CYS A 438 5.63 -18.47 -32.94
C CYS A 438 5.08 -19.01 -34.27
N LYS A 439 3.86 -18.60 -34.66
CA LYS A 439 3.23 -18.99 -35.92
C LYS A 439 3.89 -18.33 -37.14
N GLU A 440 4.28 -17.06 -37.03
CA GLU A 440 4.91 -16.30 -38.12
C GLU A 440 6.37 -16.70 -38.36
N HIS A 441 7.11 -17.07 -37.31
CA HIS A 441 8.56 -17.37 -37.39
C HIS A 441 8.91 -18.86 -37.23
N GLY A 442 7.91 -19.76 -37.18
CA GLY A 442 8.14 -21.21 -37.10
C GLY A 442 8.83 -21.68 -35.82
N VAL A 443 8.67 -20.95 -34.70
CA VAL A 443 9.34 -21.26 -33.42
C VAL A 443 8.53 -22.30 -32.63
N ASN A 444 9.21 -23.33 -32.10
CA ASN A 444 8.57 -24.35 -31.26
C ASN A 444 8.30 -23.81 -29.84
N CYS A 445 7.13 -23.22 -29.65
CA CYS A 445 6.72 -22.63 -28.37
C CYS A 445 6.06 -23.63 -27.41
N SER A 446 6.20 -24.94 -27.64
CA SER A 446 5.79 -25.96 -26.67
C SER A 446 6.68 -25.96 -25.41
N ASP A 447 7.93 -25.49 -25.55
CA ASP A 447 8.85 -25.26 -24.44
C ASP A 447 9.27 -23.77 -24.42
N LEU A 448 8.37 -22.95 -23.87
CA LEU A 448 8.57 -21.50 -23.78
C LEU A 448 9.80 -21.15 -22.94
N LEU A 449 10.07 -21.91 -21.87
CA LEU A 449 11.23 -21.69 -21.00
C LEU A 449 12.53 -21.84 -21.80
N THR A 450 12.70 -22.97 -22.50
CA THR A 450 13.88 -23.20 -23.35
C THR A 450 13.99 -22.15 -24.46
N SER A 451 12.87 -21.66 -24.99
CA SER A 451 12.86 -20.61 -26.03
C SER A 451 13.44 -19.29 -25.54
N PHE A 452 13.36 -18.98 -24.25
CA PHE A 452 13.98 -17.78 -23.66
C PHE A 452 15.39 -18.06 -23.14
N THR A 453 15.59 -19.14 -22.40
CA THR A 453 16.82 -19.37 -21.62
C THR A 453 17.92 -20.07 -22.43
N GLY A 454 17.52 -20.92 -23.38
CA GLY A 454 18.36 -21.97 -23.96
C GLY A 454 18.09 -23.34 -23.34
N LYS A 455 18.70 -24.40 -23.90
CA LYS A 455 18.46 -25.80 -23.49
C LYS A 455 19.03 -26.06 -22.08
N ASN A 456 18.16 -26.07 -21.08
CA ASN A 456 18.56 -26.32 -19.69
C ASN A 456 18.92 -27.80 -19.46
N CYS A 457 20.07 -28.06 -18.85
CA CYS A 457 20.52 -29.42 -18.55
C CYS A 457 19.92 -29.99 -17.27
N CYS A 458 19.63 -29.11 -16.31
CA CYS A 458 19.76 -29.46 -14.90
C CYS A 458 18.53 -29.03 -14.08
N LEU A 459 17.37 -28.89 -14.73
CA LEU A 459 16.10 -28.55 -14.09
C LEU A 459 15.27 -29.80 -13.80
N LYS A 460 14.67 -29.86 -12.61
CA LYS A 460 13.65 -30.86 -12.27
C LYS A 460 12.26 -30.34 -12.67
N ALA A 461 11.35 -31.24 -13.03
CA ALA A 461 9.96 -30.89 -13.33
C ALA A 461 9.28 -30.12 -12.17
N SER A 462 9.59 -30.48 -10.93
CA SER A 462 9.11 -29.77 -9.74
C SER A 462 9.65 -28.34 -9.65
N SER A 463 10.94 -28.12 -9.97
CA SER A 463 11.53 -26.77 -9.98
C SER A 463 10.90 -25.89 -11.06
N ILE A 464 10.57 -26.46 -12.22
CA ILE A 464 9.88 -25.74 -13.31
C ILE A 464 8.46 -25.33 -12.86
N HIS A 465 7.74 -26.20 -12.16
CA HIS A 465 6.40 -25.87 -11.65
C HIS A 465 6.44 -24.74 -10.63
N VAL A 466 7.36 -24.80 -9.65
CA VAL A 466 7.53 -23.74 -8.66
C VAL A 466 7.91 -22.42 -9.34
N PHE A 467 8.82 -22.47 -10.32
CA PHE A 467 9.17 -21.29 -11.09
C PHE A 467 7.97 -20.73 -11.84
N ALA A 468 7.18 -21.53 -12.54
CA ALA A 468 5.99 -21.05 -13.25
C ALA A 468 4.91 -20.46 -12.32
N GLU A 469 4.90 -20.83 -11.03
CA GLU A 469 3.97 -20.31 -10.03
C GLU A 469 4.38 -18.94 -9.47
N PHE A 470 5.69 -18.73 -9.28
CA PHE A 470 6.24 -17.49 -8.67
C PHE A 470 6.95 -16.57 -9.67
N GLU A 471 7.28 -17.05 -10.86
CA GLU A 471 8.00 -16.36 -11.91
C GLU A 471 7.33 -16.63 -13.27
N PRO A 472 7.49 -15.73 -14.24
CA PRO A 472 8.18 -14.45 -14.15
C PRO A 472 7.32 -13.35 -13.49
N GLN A 473 7.92 -12.58 -12.58
CA GLN A 473 7.30 -11.41 -11.97
C GLN A 473 7.05 -10.28 -12.99
N PRO A 474 6.02 -9.42 -12.77
CA PRO A 474 5.79 -8.25 -13.62
C PRO A 474 6.97 -7.28 -13.64
N THR A 475 7.16 -6.61 -14.77
CA THR A 475 8.15 -5.54 -14.96
C THR A 475 7.53 -4.41 -15.79
N SER A 476 8.24 -3.30 -16.01
CA SER A 476 7.73 -2.24 -16.89
C SER A 476 7.93 -2.58 -18.37
N THR A 477 6.97 -2.17 -19.21
CA THR A 477 7.13 -2.24 -20.67
C THR A 477 8.29 -1.36 -21.14
N LYS A 478 8.57 -0.23 -20.46
CA LYS A 478 9.71 0.65 -20.76
C LYS A 478 11.05 -0.05 -20.57
N LEU A 479 11.19 -0.94 -19.57
CA LEU A 479 12.38 -1.78 -19.42
C LEU A 479 12.53 -2.76 -20.60
N MET A 480 11.44 -3.41 -21.03
CA MET A 480 11.46 -4.30 -22.21
C MET A 480 11.84 -3.57 -23.50
N ILE A 481 11.37 -2.33 -23.68
CA ILE A 481 11.80 -1.46 -24.79
C ILE A 481 13.30 -1.21 -24.70
N HIS A 482 13.80 -0.88 -23.52
CA HIS A 482 15.22 -0.58 -23.35
C HIS A 482 16.11 -1.78 -23.70
N ILE A 483 15.76 -2.98 -23.24
CA ILE A 483 16.46 -4.21 -23.63
C ILE A 483 16.38 -4.43 -25.14
N SER A 484 15.23 -4.15 -25.77
CA SER A 484 15.08 -4.25 -27.22
C SER A 484 15.96 -3.24 -27.98
N GLN A 485 16.14 -2.02 -27.45
CA GLN A 485 17.07 -1.03 -28.00
C GLN A 485 18.52 -1.51 -27.95
N MET A 486 18.92 -2.14 -26.85
CA MET A 486 20.26 -2.74 -26.71
C MET A 486 20.45 -3.88 -27.73
N MET A 487 19.45 -4.75 -27.90
CA MET A 487 19.50 -5.86 -28.88
C MET A 487 19.64 -5.34 -30.31
N ARG A 488 18.94 -4.26 -30.68
CA ARG A 488 18.98 -3.68 -32.03
C ARG A 488 20.25 -2.89 -32.31
N SER A 489 20.73 -2.13 -31.33
CA SER A 489 21.89 -1.24 -31.51
C SER A 489 23.23 -1.94 -31.25
N GLY A 490 23.24 -3.00 -30.44
CA GLY A 490 24.47 -3.61 -29.94
C GLY A 490 25.27 -2.69 -29.02
N THR A 491 24.62 -1.70 -28.39
CA THR A 491 25.26 -0.72 -27.51
C THR A 491 24.63 -0.71 -26.13
N ILE A 492 25.38 -0.22 -25.15
CA ILE A 492 24.93 -0.03 -23.76
C ILE A 492 24.82 1.46 -23.52
N VAL A 493 23.67 2.02 -23.86
CA VAL A 493 23.34 3.43 -23.70
C VAL A 493 22.19 3.58 -22.73
N LYS A 494 21.97 4.80 -22.26
CA LYS A 494 20.73 5.17 -21.56
C LYS A 494 19.50 5.02 -22.48
N TYR A 495 18.31 5.03 -21.89
CA TYR A 495 17.05 4.82 -22.60
C TYR A 495 16.87 5.83 -23.73
N ASP A 496 16.71 5.33 -24.96
CA ASP A 496 16.40 6.22 -26.08
C ASP A 496 14.90 6.51 -26.11
N TYR A 497 14.50 7.77 -26.01
CA TYR A 497 13.10 8.15 -26.17
C TYR A 497 12.63 8.09 -27.63
N ASN A 498 13.52 7.76 -28.58
CA ASN A 498 13.33 7.80 -30.03
C ASN A 498 12.80 9.17 -30.51
N ASP A 499 13.10 10.22 -29.74
CA ASP A 499 12.66 11.60 -29.97
C ASP A 499 13.75 12.54 -29.50
N TYR A 500 14.29 13.33 -30.42
CA TYR A 500 15.39 14.24 -30.16
C TYR A 500 15.07 15.26 -29.06
N LYS A 501 13.80 15.72 -28.94
CA LYS A 501 13.40 16.70 -27.93
C LYS A 501 13.37 16.07 -26.55
N LYS A 502 12.84 14.85 -26.45
CA LYS A 502 12.77 14.12 -25.18
C LYS A 502 14.15 13.72 -24.68
N ASN A 503 15.03 13.28 -25.58
CA ASN A 503 16.43 13.02 -25.25
C ASN A 503 17.13 14.31 -24.77
N MET A 504 16.89 15.44 -25.45
CA MET A 504 17.44 16.73 -25.03
C MET A 504 16.92 17.18 -23.66
N GLU A 505 15.64 17.00 -23.39
CA GLU A 505 15.03 17.33 -22.09
C GLU A 505 15.60 16.47 -20.95
N HIS A 506 15.82 15.17 -21.20
CA HIS A 506 16.26 14.23 -20.18
C HIS A 506 17.79 14.21 -19.98
N TYR A 507 18.57 14.33 -21.05
CA TYR A 507 20.03 14.17 -21.04
C TYR A 507 20.82 15.45 -21.35
N GLY A 508 20.16 16.51 -21.83
CA GLY A 508 20.85 17.71 -22.34
C GLY A 508 21.60 17.49 -23.66
N GLN A 509 21.37 16.36 -24.33
CA GLN A 509 21.96 16.00 -25.62
C GLN A 509 20.96 15.18 -26.47
N PRO A 510 21.05 15.20 -27.81
CA PRO A 510 20.02 14.61 -28.68
C PRO A 510 20.02 13.08 -28.71
N THR A 511 21.11 12.45 -28.29
CA THR A 511 21.28 11.00 -28.23
C THR A 511 21.54 10.56 -26.80
N PRO A 512 21.08 9.37 -26.37
CA PRO A 512 21.34 8.90 -25.00
C PRO A 512 22.85 8.72 -24.73
N PRO A 513 23.34 9.10 -23.54
CA PRO A 513 24.73 8.84 -23.13
C PRO A 513 25.05 7.34 -23.04
N ALA A 514 26.29 6.97 -23.37
CA ALA A 514 26.77 5.58 -23.26
C ALA A 514 27.30 5.25 -21.85
N TYR A 515 27.11 4.00 -21.42
CA TYR A 515 27.77 3.42 -20.24
C TYR A 515 29.15 2.88 -20.64
N ASN A 516 30.20 3.59 -20.23
CA ASN A 516 31.58 3.22 -20.57
C ASN A 516 32.11 2.13 -19.63
N LEU A 517 31.94 0.85 -19.98
CA LEU A 517 32.34 -0.26 -19.11
C LEU A 517 33.85 -0.34 -18.85
N SER A 518 34.70 0.21 -19.72
CA SER A 518 36.14 0.33 -19.44
C SER A 518 36.46 1.25 -18.25
N ALA A 519 35.50 2.06 -17.78
CA ALA A 519 35.65 2.90 -16.60
C ALA A 519 35.44 2.15 -15.27
N ILE A 520 35.01 0.87 -15.31
CA ILE A 520 34.92 0.05 -14.10
C ILE A 520 36.32 -0.04 -13.45
N PRO A 521 36.45 0.23 -12.14
CA PRO A 521 37.76 0.23 -11.49
C PRO A 521 38.51 -1.09 -11.66
N PHE A 522 39.70 -1.00 -12.25
CA PHE A 522 40.56 -2.14 -12.63
C PHE A 522 40.95 -3.06 -11.45
N ASN A 523 40.76 -2.61 -10.21
CA ASN A 523 41.09 -3.33 -8.98
C ASN A 523 39.88 -3.93 -8.25
N LEU A 524 38.65 -3.68 -8.72
CA LEU A 524 37.44 -4.30 -8.19
C LEU A 524 37.47 -5.81 -8.50
N PRO A 525 37.43 -6.71 -7.50
CA PRO A 525 37.35 -8.14 -7.79
C PRO A 525 36.02 -8.51 -8.43
N LEU A 526 36.08 -9.07 -9.64
CA LEU A 526 34.97 -9.54 -10.44
C LEU A 526 35.10 -11.04 -10.69
N PHE A 527 34.00 -11.77 -10.55
CA PHE A 527 33.93 -13.18 -10.92
C PHE A 527 32.76 -13.42 -11.88
N PHE A 528 33.06 -13.78 -13.13
CA PHE A 528 32.04 -14.12 -14.11
C PHE A 528 31.87 -15.62 -14.20
N ILE A 529 30.62 -16.07 -14.06
CA ILE A 529 30.22 -17.47 -14.22
C ILE A 529 29.15 -17.49 -15.31
N TYR A 530 29.45 -18.11 -16.45
CA TYR A 530 28.58 -18.09 -17.63
C TYR A 530 28.42 -19.48 -18.26
N GLY A 531 27.36 -19.66 -19.04
CA GLY A 531 26.90 -20.97 -19.52
C GLY A 531 27.17 -21.18 -21.01
N GLY A 532 27.53 -22.39 -21.41
CA GLY A 532 27.78 -22.70 -22.83
C GLY A 532 26.50 -22.80 -23.67
N HIS A 533 25.37 -23.08 -23.04
CA HIS A 533 24.04 -23.17 -23.67
C HIS A 533 23.13 -21.98 -23.35
N ASP A 534 23.67 -20.93 -22.73
CA ASP A 534 22.93 -19.71 -22.41
C ASP A 534 22.63 -18.91 -23.68
N TRP A 535 21.35 -18.71 -23.99
CA TRP A 535 20.94 -17.98 -25.19
C TRP A 535 20.78 -16.48 -24.98
N LEU A 536 20.76 -16.01 -23.73
CA LEU A 536 20.62 -14.59 -23.39
C LEU A 536 21.96 -13.93 -23.07
N SER A 537 22.85 -14.65 -22.39
CA SER A 537 24.24 -14.27 -22.13
C SER A 537 25.17 -15.08 -23.05
N ASP A 538 25.13 -14.81 -24.36
CA ASP A 538 25.92 -15.55 -25.34
C ASP A 538 27.44 -15.38 -25.12
N ILE A 539 28.21 -16.42 -25.45
CA ILE A 539 29.68 -16.41 -25.32
C ILE A 539 30.29 -15.24 -26.10
N SER A 540 29.77 -14.89 -27.27
CA SER A 540 30.28 -13.78 -28.09
C SER A 540 30.07 -12.42 -27.41
N ASP A 541 28.95 -12.24 -26.72
CA ASP A 541 28.65 -11.02 -25.94
C ASP A 541 29.56 -10.94 -24.70
N ILE A 542 29.87 -12.09 -24.08
CA ILE A 542 30.87 -12.17 -22.99
C ILE A 542 32.28 -11.86 -23.50
N GLU A 543 32.68 -12.38 -24.65
CA GLU A 543 33.98 -12.07 -25.26
C GLU A 543 34.13 -10.57 -25.58
N HIS A 544 33.05 -9.94 -26.07
CA HIS A 544 33.01 -8.48 -26.24
C HIS A 544 33.20 -7.76 -24.89
N LEU A 545 32.45 -8.14 -23.86
CA LEU A 545 32.60 -7.57 -22.52
C LEU A 545 34.03 -7.72 -21.98
N LEU A 546 34.66 -8.88 -22.17
CA LEU A 546 36.04 -9.13 -21.76
C LEU A 546 37.04 -8.26 -22.53
N HIS A 547 36.76 -7.97 -23.80
CA HIS A 547 37.58 -7.05 -24.60
C HIS A 547 37.51 -5.60 -24.07
N GLU A 548 36.32 -5.12 -23.67
CA GLU A 548 36.16 -3.81 -23.02
C GLU A 548 36.86 -3.72 -21.66
N LEU A 549 36.94 -4.86 -20.96
CA LEU A 549 37.63 -5.00 -19.66
C LEU A 549 39.09 -5.47 -19.78
N ARG A 550 39.72 -5.37 -20.96
CA ARG A 550 41.10 -5.85 -21.20
C ARG A 550 42.17 -5.23 -20.30
N PHE A 551 41.90 -4.06 -19.72
CA PHE A 551 42.79 -3.36 -18.79
C PHE A 551 42.50 -3.65 -17.32
N HIS A 552 41.53 -4.51 -17.02
CA HIS A 552 41.24 -4.96 -15.66
C HIS A 552 42.39 -5.82 -15.12
N SER A 553 42.65 -5.77 -13.82
CA SER A 553 43.76 -6.54 -13.24
C SER A 553 43.52 -8.04 -13.42
N ARG A 554 44.48 -8.75 -14.02
CA ARG A 554 44.39 -10.21 -14.26
C ARG A 554 44.10 -11.02 -13.00
N GLY A 555 44.61 -10.59 -11.84
CA GLY A 555 44.35 -11.24 -10.54
C GLY A 555 43.01 -10.86 -9.91
N LYS A 556 42.22 -9.97 -10.53
CA LYS A 556 40.94 -9.47 -10.03
C LYS A 556 39.76 -9.76 -10.96
N LEU A 557 39.99 -10.44 -12.08
CA LEU A 557 38.93 -10.93 -12.96
C LEU A 557 39.04 -12.46 -13.04
N LYS A 558 38.14 -13.16 -12.36
CA LYS A 558 38.02 -14.63 -12.43
C LYS A 558 36.91 -14.98 -13.41
N LEU A 559 37.12 -16.04 -14.20
CA LEU A 559 36.15 -16.53 -15.19
C LEU A 559 35.87 -18.02 -14.94
N HIS A 560 34.62 -18.44 -15.09
CA HIS A 560 34.22 -19.84 -15.05
C HIS A 560 33.12 -20.12 -16.09
N LEU A 561 33.45 -20.93 -17.08
CA LEU A 561 32.49 -21.44 -18.05
C LEU A 561 31.93 -22.79 -17.56
N GLN A 562 30.62 -22.85 -17.38
CA GLN A 562 29.90 -24.08 -17.12
C GLN A 562 29.17 -24.50 -18.40
N GLN A 563 29.83 -25.35 -19.20
CA GLN A 563 29.43 -25.65 -20.58
C GLN A 563 27.96 -26.07 -20.74
N GLU A 564 27.47 -26.94 -19.86
CA GLU A 564 26.13 -27.50 -19.96
C GLU A 564 25.00 -26.56 -19.49
N TYR A 565 25.35 -25.45 -18.81
CA TYR A 565 24.35 -24.57 -18.22
C TYR A 565 23.74 -23.61 -19.26
N SER A 566 22.44 -23.42 -19.10
CA SER A 566 21.60 -22.40 -19.73
C SER A 566 21.24 -21.31 -18.71
N HIS A 567 20.49 -20.29 -19.13
CA HIS A 567 20.33 -19.02 -18.39
C HIS A 567 19.83 -19.16 -16.94
N VAL A 568 18.89 -20.08 -16.69
CA VAL A 568 18.29 -20.26 -15.36
C VAL A 568 18.89 -21.41 -14.57
N ASP A 569 19.76 -22.24 -15.17
CA ASP A 569 20.44 -23.33 -14.46
C ASP A 569 21.30 -22.80 -13.30
N PHE A 570 21.79 -21.55 -13.40
CA PHE A 570 22.59 -20.89 -12.34
C PHE A 570 21.83 -20.66 -11.03
N ILE A 571 20.50 -20.53 -11.09
CA ILE A 571 19.64 -20.24 -9.94
C ILE A 571 18.72 -21.41 -9.58
N MET A 572 18.39 -22.26 -10.55
CA MET A 572 17.42 -23.35 -10.40
C MET A 572 18.00 -24.77 -10.60
N GLY A 573 19.24 -24.88 -11.06
CA GLY A 573 19.87 -26.17 -11.33
C GLY A 573 19.97 -27.00 -10.05
N PHE A 574 19.56 -28.27 -10.09
CA PHE A 574 19.65 -29.13 -8.89
C PHE A 574 21.09 -29.36 -8.43
N ASN A 575 22.06 -29.17 -9.32
CA ASN A 575 23.51 -29.26 -9.06
C ASN A 575 24.19 -27.89 -8.92
N ALA A 576 23.44 -26.78 -8.92
CA ALA A 576 23.98 -25.42 -8.84
C ALA A 576 24.77 -25.18 -7.55
N LYS A 577 24.41 -25.85 -6.45
CA LYS A 577 25.18 -25.81 -5.20
C LYS A 577 26.64 -26.21 -5.41
N GLU A 578 26.87 -27.39 -5.96
CA GLU A 578 28.20 -27.97 -6.16
C GLU A 578 28.96 -27.30 -7.30
N LYS A 579 28.26 -26.97 -8.40
CA LYS A 579 28.91 -26.44 -9.60
C LYS A 579 29.18 -24.94 -9.53
N ILE A 580 28.29 -24.18 -8.90
CA ILE A 580 28.30 -22.71 -8.89
C ILE A 580 28.53 -22.17 -7.48
N TYR A 581 27.65 -22.45 -6.53
CA TYR A 581 27.62 -21.74 -5.24
C TYR A 581 28.87 -21.98 -4.39
N GLU A 582 29.42 -23.19 -4.39
CA GLU A 582 30.69 -23.47 -3.69
C GLU A 582 31.86 -22.63 -4.25
N ARG A 583 31.91 -22.42 -5.57
CA ARG A 583 32.93 -21.56 -6.21
C ARG A 583 32.72 -20.08 -5.89
N VAL A 584 31.46 -19.66 -5.81
CA VAL A 584 31.09 -18.30 -5.40
C VAL A 584 31.59 -18.04 -3.97
N LEU A 585 31.34 -18.99 -3.06
CA LEU A 585 31.80 -18.89 -1.67
C LEU A 585 33.34 -18.90 -1.57
N GLU A 586 34.03 -19.73 -2.36
CA GLU A 586 35.49 -19.75 -2.43
C GLU A 586 36.05 -18.38 -2.86
N PHE A 587 35.48 -17.79 -3.91
CA PHE A 587 35.87 -16.47 -4.41
C PHE A 587 35.58 -15.36 -3.40
N ILE A 588 34.40 -15.35 -2.78
CA ILE A 588 34.02 -14.33 -1.79
C ILE A 588 34.91 -14.39 -0.55
N SER A 589 35.38 -15.58 -0.16
CA SER A 589 36.31 -15.75 0.95
C SER A 589 37.70 -15.20 0.64
N HIS A 590 38.14 -15.28 -0.63
CA HIS A 590 39.46 -14.83 -1.10
C HIS A 590 39.38 -14.04 -2.43
N PRO A 591 38.83 -12.81 -2.40
CA PRO A 591 38.50 -12.05 -3.60
C PRO A 591 39.70 -11.29 -4.22
#